data_AF-A0A7S8E994-F1
#
_entry.id   AF-A0A7S8E994-F1
#
_cell.length_a   1.000
_cell.length_b   1.000
_cell.length_c   1.000
_cell.angle_alpha   90.00
_cell.angle_beta   90.00
_cell.angle_gamma   90.00
#
_symmetry.space_group_name_H-M   'P 1'
#
loop_
_entity.id
_entity.type
_entity.pdbx_description
1 polymer ?
#
loop_
_entity_poly.entity_id
_entity_poly.type
_entity_poly.pdbx_seq_one_letter_code
_entity_poly.pdbx_strand_id
1 'polypeptide(L)' 'MPEMQPLRPCPHCEQELPEAAFPSDDAIFCKHCTREVTEIIRKKYSVIEAALFRAKLRKTTRVARKRAGSAAFAAAGD' A
#
# COMPACT_ATOMS: atom_id res chain seq x y z
N MET A 1 15.88 36.12 -26.61
CA MET A 1 16.18 34.72 -26.95
C MET A 1 15.31 33.86 -26.04
N PRO A 2 14.59 32.84 -26.53
CA PRO A 2 13.79 31.99 -25.65
C PRO A 2 14.72 31.23 -24.71
N GLU A 3 14.45 31.29 -23.41
CA GLU A 3 15.19 30.54 -22.38
C GLU A 3 15.09 29.04 -22.66
N MET A 4 16.23 28.37 -22.87
CA MET A 4 16.28 26.91 -22.90
C MET A 4 16.02 26.40 -21.48
N GLN A 5 14.83 25.88 -21.23
CA GLN A 5 14.52 25.27 -19.93
C GLN A 5 15.41 24.04 -19.70
N PRO A 6 15.95 23.84 -18.49
CA PRO A 6 16.70 22.65 -18.15
C PRO A 6 15.81 21.41 -18.29
N LEU A 7 16.30 20.42 -19.04
CA LEU A 7 15.67 19.11 -19.18
C LEU A 7 16.34 18.13 -18.22
N ARG A 8 15.52 17.27 -17.62
CA ARG A 8 15.95 16.20 -16.72
C ARG A 8 15.37 14.87 -17.22
N PRO A 9 16.19 13.80 -17.30
CA PRO A 9 15.70 12.48 -17.70
C PRO A 9 14.88 11.84 -16.57
N CYS A 10 13.74 11.23 -16.92
CA CYS A 10 13.01 10.36 -16.02
C CYS A 10 13.54 8.91 -16.13
N PRO A 11 14.05 8.30 -15.04
CA PRO A 11 14.66 6.96 -15.10
C PRO A 11 13.65 5.81 -15.29
N HIS A 12 12.34 6.08 -15.24
CA HIS A 12 11.30 5.05 -15.43
C HIS A 12 10.80 4.98 -16.87
N CYS A 13 10.57 6.13 -17.51
CA CYS A 13 10.11 6.20 -18.91
C CYS A 13 11.21 6.61 -19.90
N GLU A 14 12.41 6.90 -19.42
CA GLU A 14 13.61 7.30 -20.19
C GLU A 14 13.43 8.56 -21.05
N GLN A 15 12.39 9.35 -20.78
CA GLN A 15 12.13 10.62 -21.47
C GLN A 15 12.91 11.76 -20.85
N GLU A 16 13.51 12.61 -21.68
CA GLU A 16 14.00 13.93 -21.30
C GLU A 16 12.82 14.90 -21.18
N LEU A 17 12.56 15.36 -19.95
CA LEU A 17 11.37 16.15 -19.64
C LEU A 17 11.77 17.46 -18.97
N PRO A 18 10.97 18.53 -19.12
CA PRO A 18 11.19 19.77 -18.39
C PRO A 18 11.02 19.54 -16.89
N GLU A 19 11.69 20.35 -16.08
CA GLU A 19 11.63 20.27 -14.62
C GLU A 19 10.19 20.35 -14.08
N ALA A 20 9.31 21.10 -14.74
CA ALA A 20 7.88 21.19 -14.43
C ALA A 20 7.11 19.84 -14.56
N ALA A 21 7.67 18.85 -15.26
CA ALA A 21 7.10 17.50 -15.34
C ALA A 21 7.34 16.67 -14.08
N PHE A 22 8.20 17.14 -13.17
CA PHE A 22 8.48 16.50 -11.88
C PHE A 22 7.60 17.13 -10.78
N PRO A 23 7.13 16.35 -9.79
CA PRO A 23 6.24 16.85 -8.75
C PRO A 23 6.93 17.73 -7.70
N SER A 24 8.25 17.59 -7.53
CA SER A 24 9.11 18.39 -6.65
C SER A 24 10.55 18.29 -7.13
N ASP A 25 11.42 19.18 -6.68
CA ASP A 25 12.84 19.23 -7.10
C ASP A 25 13.58 17.90 -6.77
N ASP A 26 13.26 17.32 -5.62
CA ASP A 26 13.83 16.04 -5.15
C ASP A 26 13.19 14.81 -5.81
N ALA A 27 12.17 14.99 -6.65
CA ALA A 27 11.43 13.86 -7.20
C ALA A 27 12.28 13.09 -8.22
N ILE A 28 12.37 11.77 -8.05
CA ILE A 28 13.15 10.89 -8.94
C ILE A 28 12.41 10.66 -10.26
N PHE A 29 11.08 10.55 -10.21
CA PHE A 29 10.23 10.22 -11.35
C PHE A 29 9.38 11.43 -11.78
N CYS A 30 9.02 11.47 -13.07
CA CYS A 30 8.05 12.45 -13.54
C CYS A 30 6.66 12.13 -12.96
N LYS A 31 5.75 13.13 -12.97
CA LYS A 31 4.40 13.04 -12.39
C LYS A 31 3.62 11.79 -12.82
N HIS A 32 3.76 11.40 -14.08
CA HIS A 32 3.09 10.20 -14.61
C HIS A 32 3.62 8.92 -13.97
N CYS A 33 4.94 8.73 -14.01
CA CYS A 33 5.62 7.56 -13.45
C CYS A 33 5.48 7.50 -11.92
N THR A 34 5.51 8.65 -11.22
CA THR A 34 5.21 8.73 -9.79
C THR A 34 3.82 8.16 -9.48
N ARG A 35 2.81 8.51 -10.28
CA ARG A 35 1.45 8.01 -10.10
C ARG A 35 1.38 6.50 -10.33
N GLU A 36 2.01 6.00 -11.37
CA GLU A 36 2.06 4.57 -11.67
C GLU A 36 2.69 3.76 -10.53
N VAL A 37 3.87 4.16 -10.08
CA VAL A 37 4.57 3.51 -8.96
C VAL A 37 3.73 3.58 -7.68
N THR A 38 3.12 4.73 -7.40
CA THR A 38 2.24 4.90 -6.23
C THR A 38 1.05 3.94 -6.26
N GLU A 39 0.42 3.75 -7.42
CA GLU A 39 -0.71 2.82 -7.57
C GLU A 39 -0.28 1.35 -7.37
N ILE A 40 0.90 0.97 -7.88
CA ILE A 40 1.47 -0.37 -7.63
C ILE A 40 1.70 -0.58 -6.13
N ILE A 41 2.28 0.42 -5.46
CA ILE A 41 2.52 0.38 -4.03
C ILE A 41 1.18 0.22 -3.28
N ARG A 42 0.19 1.08 -3.56
CA ARG A 42 -1.15 1.00 -2.93
C ARG A 42 -1.78 -0.38 -3.08
N LYS A 43 -1.72 -0.97 -4.27
CA LYS A 43 -2.23 -2.34 -4.51
C LYS A 43 -1.52 -3.35 -3.62
N LYS A 44 -0.19 -3.31 -3.50
CA LYS A 44 0.56 -4.22 -2.62
C LYS A 44 0.19 -4.04 -1.15
N TYR A 45 0.11 -2.81 -0.67
CA TYR A 45 -0.26 -2.53 0.73
C TYR A 45 -1.68 -3.00 1.05
N SER A 46 -2.64 -2.85 0.12
CA SER A 46 -4.01 -3.34 0.31
C SER A 46 -4.08 -4.86 0.54
N VAL A 47 -3.22 -5.63 -0.15
CA VAL A 47 -3.14 -7.09 0.01
C VAL A 47 -2.58 -7.44 1.39
N ILE A 48 -1.55 -6.72 1.83
CA ILE A 48 -0.94 -6.92 3.16
C ILE A 48 -1.97 -6.61 4.26
N GLU A 49 -2.68 -5.49 4.16
CA GLU A 49 -3.73 -5.11 5.11
C GLU A 49 -4.85 -6.15 5.16
N ALA A 50 -5.32 -6.61 4.00
CA ALA A 50 -6.34 -7.65 3.92
C ALA A 50 -5.85 -8.97 4.56
N ALA A 51 -4.59 -9.35 4.36
CA ALA A 51 -4.01 -10.53 4.99
C ALA A 51 -3.94 -10.39 6.51
N LEU A 52 -3.48 -9.24 7.01
CA LEU A 52 -3.44 -8.92 8.45
C LEU A 52 -4.84 -8.93 9.07
N PHE A 53 -5.83 -8.36 8.39
CA PHE A 53 -7.22 -8.36 8.83
C PHE A 53 -7.78 -9.79 8.94
N ARG A 54 -7.57 -10.62 7.91
CA ARG A 54 -7.99 -12.04 7.94
C ARG A 54 -7.29 -12.82 9.05
N ALA A 55 -6.01 -12.56 9.31
CA ALA A 55 -5.27 -13.20 10.40
C ALA A 55 -5.84 -12.80 11.78
N LYS A 56 -6.14 -11.51 11.98
CA LYS A 56 -6.78 -11.02 13.21
C LYS A 56 -8.16 -11.67 13.41
N LEU A 57 -8.99 -11.72 12.37
CA LEU A 57 -10.30 -12.39 12.42
C LEU A 57 -10.17 -13.86 12.81
N ARG A 58 -9.28 -14.63 12.18
CA ARG A 58 -9.07 -16.04 12.53
C ARG A 58 -8.67 -16.20 14.00
N LYS A 59 -7.81 -15.31 14.52
CA LYS A 59 -7.40 -15.32 15.93
C LYS A 59 -8.58 -15.02 16.85
N THR A 60 -9.38 -13.99 16.57
CA THR A 60 -10.53 -13.62 17.41
C THR A 60 -11.61 -14.69 17.39
N THR A 61 -11.93 -15.26 16.23
CA THR A 61 -12.89 -16.36 16.11
C THR A 61 -12.44 -17.60 16.87
N ARG A 62 -11.15 -17.96 16.82
CA ARG A 62 -10.60 -19.09 17.59
C ARG A 62 -10.74 -18.86 19.10
N VAL A 63 -10.43 -17.66 19.58
CA VAL A 63 -10.59 -17.30 20.99
C VAL A 63 -12.06 -17.35 21.42
N ALA A 64 -12.96 -16.79 20.61
CA ALA A 64 -14.40 -16.81 20.88
C ALA A 64 -14.94 -18.24 20.95
N ARG A 65 -14.57 -19.11 20.00
CA ARG A 65 -14.95 -20.53 20.01
C ARG A 65 -14.40 -21.27 21.23
N LYS A 66 -13.15 -21.01 21.61
CA LYS A 66 -12.56 -21.62 22.81
C LYS A 66 -13.34 -21.21 24.06
N ARG A 67 -13.67 -19.93 24.22
CA ARG A 67 -14.48 -19.42 25.34
C ARG A 67 -15.89 -20.00 25.35
N ALA A 68 -16.56 -20.04 24.20
CA ALA A 68 -17.91 -20.61 24.08
C ALA A 68 -17.93 -22.12 24.39
N GLY A 69 -16.95 -22.88 23.91
CA GLY A 69 -16.81 -24.30 24.24
C GLY A 69 -16.51 -24.53 25.72
N SER A 70 -15.67 -23.70 26.34
CA SER A 70 -15.42 -23.76 27.79
C SER A 70 -16.67 -23.40 28.61
N ALA A 71 -17.47 -22.42 28.18
CA ALA A 71 -18.73 -22.05 28.84
C ALA A 71 -19.80 -23.14 28.68
N ALA A 72 -19.91 -23.75 27.50
CA ALA A 72 -20.85 -24.85 27.26
C ALA A 72 -20.51 -26.11 28.06
N PHE A 73 -19.21 -26.41 28.24
CA PHE A 73 -18.77 -27.53 29.09
C PHE A 73 -19.03 -27.26 30.57
N ALA A 74 -18.82 -26.04 31.04
CA ALA A 74 -19.13 -25.64 32.42
C ALA A 74 -20.64 -25.74 32.72
N ALA A 75 -21.50 -25.32 31.79
CA ALA A 75 -22.96 -25.37 31.95
C ALA A 75 -23.58 -26.77 31.85
N ALA A 76 -22.83 -27.78 31.37
CA ALA A 76 -23.30 -29.16 31.25
C ALA A 76 -22.84 -30.06 32.42
N GLY A 77 -22.04 -29.52 33.35
CA GLY A 77 -21.52 -30.21 34.52
C GLY A 77 -22.21 -29.86 35.85
N ASP A 78 -23.16 -28.93 35.84
CA ASP A 78 -24.16 -28.69 36.90
C ASP A 78 -25.44 -29.48 36.60
#